data_AF-A0A3D1IUW6-F1
#
_entry.id   AF-A0A3D1IUW6-F1
#
_cell.length_a   1.000
_cell.length_b   1.000
_cell.length_c   1.000
_cell.angle_alpha   90.00
_cell.angle_beta   90.00
_cell.angle_gamma   90.00
#
_symmetry.space_group_name_H-M   'P 1'
#
loop_
_entity.id
_entity.type
_entity.pdbx_description
1 polymer ?
#
loop_
_entity_poly.entity_id
_entity_poly.type
_entity_poly.pdbx_seq_one_letter_code
_entity_poly.pdbx_strand_id
1 'polypeptide(L)' 'AIMAGLLPILWSSGTGSEVMSRIAAPMVGGMISSTILTLGVIPALYALVIQWRLKRGLE' A
#
# COMPACT_ATOMS: atom_id res chain seq x y z
N ALA A 1 13.42 11.15 29.61
CA ALA A 1 12.19 11.40 30.39
C ALA A 1 10.93 10.90 29.67
N ILE A 2 10.65 11.32 28.43
CA ILE A 2 9.44 10.90 27.67
C ILE A 2 9.41 9.39 27.35
N MET A 3 10.57 8.79 27.05
CA MET A 3 10.67 7.37 26.68
C MET A 3 10.35 6.38 27.82
N ALA A 4 10.43 6.80 29.09
CA ALA A 4 10.17 5.92 30.24
C ALA A 4 8.69 5.90 30.68
N GLY A 5 7.89 6.90 30.28
CA GLY A 5 6.48 7.01 30.67
C GLY A 5 5.50 6.25 29.76
N LEU A 6 5.91 5.89 28.54
CA LEU A 6 5.07 5.18 27.55
C LEU A 6 5.23 3.66 27.59
N LEU A 7 6.23 3.15 28.33
CA LEU A 7 6.52 1.73 28.48
C LEU A 7 5.35 0.90 29.09
N PRO A 8 4.53 1.41 30.04
CA PRO A 8 3.40 0.65 30.59
C PRO A 8 2.18 0.54 29.65
N ILE A 9 2.03 1.44 28.67
CA ILE A 9 0.89 1.45 27.73
C ILE A 9 1.06 0.36 26.66
N LEU A 10 2.32 0.01 26.35
CA LEU A 10 2.68 -1.07 25.42
C LEU A 10 2.35 -2.47 25.97
N TRP A 11 2.07 -2.61 27.27
CA TRP A 11 1.61 -3.85 27.91
C TRP A 11 0.09 -3.92 28.09
N SER A 12 -0.68 -2.99 27.52
CA SER A 12 -2.11 -3.21 27.31
C SER A 12 -2.30 -4.21 26.17
N SER A 13 -2.06 -5.49 26.46
CA SER A 13 -2.52 -6.62 25.65
C SER A 13 -4.04 -6.68 25.73
N GLY A 14 -4.71 -5.78 25.00
CA GLY A 14 -6.15 -5.70 24.91
C GLY A 14 -6.73 -6.90 24.17
N THR A 15 -7.65 -7.62 24.82
CA THR A 15 -8.61 -8.54 24.23
C THR A 15 -9.34 -7.87 23.06
N GLY A 16 -9.04 -8.29 21.82
CA GLY A 16 -9.53 -7.64 20.60
C GLY A 16 -8.60 -7.79 19.37
N SER A 17 -7.41 -8.36 19.56
CA SER A 17 -6.44 -8.66 18.49
C SER A 17 -7.02 -9.47 17.33
N GLU A 18 -8.03 -10.29 17.60
CA GLU A 18 -8.67 -11.12 16.58
C GLU A 18 -9.48 -10.29 15.57
N VAL A 19 -10.09 -9.19 16.01
CA VAL A 19 -10.81 -8.25 15.12
C VAL A 19 -9.83 -7.36 14.37
N MET A 20 -8.79 -6.87 15.06
CA MET A 20 -7.79 -5.99 14.47
C MET A 20 -6.96 -6.72 13.40
N SER A 21 -6.61 -7.98 13.63
CA SER A 21 -5.90 -8.82 12.66
C SER A 21 -6.71 -9.05 11.38
N ARG A 22 -8.04 -9.26 11.49
CA ARG A 22 -8.94 -9.44 10.34
C ARG A 22 -9.05 -8.21 9.43
N ILE A 23 -8.82 -7.00 9.98
CA ILE A 23 -8.83 -5.74 9.22
C ILE A 23 -7.44 -5.38 8.71
N ALA A 24 -6.40 -5.68 9.50
CA ALA A 24 -5.02 -5.41 9.14
C ALA A 24 -4.53 -6.28 7.97
N ALA A 25 -4.93 -7.57 7.92
CA ALA A 25 -4.54 -8.49 6.86
C ALA A 25 -4.90 -7.99 5.44
N PRO A 26 -6.16 -7.63 5.12
CA PRO A 26 -6.50 -7.08 3.81
C PRO A 26 -5.89 -5.70 3.56
N MET A 27 -5.69 -4.88 4.60
CA MET A 27 -5.07 -3.56 4.44
C MET A 27 -3.60 -3.67 4.02
N VAL A 28 -2.83 -4.56 4.65
CA VAL A 28 -1.43 -4.84 4.27
C VAL A 28 -1.37 -5.44 2.87
N GLY A 29 -2.23 -6.40 2.55
CA GLY A 29 -2.34 -6.95 1.20
C GLY A 29 -2.64 -5.87 0.16
N GLY A 30 -3.60 -4.99 0.46
CA GLY A 30 -3.99 -3.88 -0.40
C GLY A 30 -2.87 -2.87 -0.64
N MET A 31 -2.08 -2.53 0.38
CA MET A 31 -0.93 -1.63 0.22
C MET A 31 0.17 -2.23 -0.68
N ILE A 32 0.47 -3.52 -0.51
CA ILE A 32 1.45 -4.22 -1.36
C ILE A 32 0.94 -4.27 -2.81
N SER A 33 -0.29 -4.73 -3.03
CA SER A 33 -0.89 -4.78 -4.37
C SER A 33 -0.97 -3.41 -5.04
N SER A 34 -1.34 -2.36 -4.30
CA SER A 34 -1.40 -0.98 -4.81
C SER A 34 -0.02 -0.47 -5.21
N THR A 35 1.03 -0.83 -4.46
CA THR A 35 2.41 -0.42 -4.78
C THR A 35 2.88 -1.09 -6.07
N ILE A 36 2.63 -2.39 -6.23
CA ILE A 36 2.95 -3.13 -7.46
C ILE A 36 2.16 -2.56 -8.65
N LEU A 37 0.88 -2.27 -8.45
CA LEU A 37 0.04 -1.68 -9.49
C LEU A 37 0.56 -0.28 -9.89
N THR A 38 0.92 0.54 -8.91
CA THR A 38 1.41 1.91 -9.16
C THR A 38 2.76 1.90 -9.87
N LEU A 39 3.72 1.12 -9.39
CA LEU A 39 5.08 1.10 -9.94
C LEU A 39 5.20 0.24 -11.20
N GLY A 40 4.32 -0.73 -11.41
CA GLY A 40 4.36 -1.63 -12.58
C GLY A 40 3.32 -1.29 -13.64
N VAL A 41 2.06 -1.15 -13.26
CA VAL A 41 0.95 -1.00 -14.22
C VAL A 41 0.85 0.42 -14.76
N ILE A 42 1.06 1.46 -13.95
CA ILE A 42 1.07 2.86 -14.45
C ILE A 42 2.12 3.07 -15.55
N PRO A 43 3.41 2.70 -15.39
CA PRO A 43 4.39 2.89 -16.46
C PRO A 43 4.12 2.00 -17.67
N ALA A 44 3.61 0.77 -17.48
CA ALA A 44 3.22 -0.09 -18.59
C ALA A 44 2.09 0.52 -19.43
N LEU A 45 1.06 1.07 -18.78
CA LEU A 45 -0.03 1.78 -19.45
C LEU A 45 0.48 3.04 -20.15
N TYR A 46 1.35 3.82 -19.49
CA TYR A 46 1.93 5.01 -20.10
C TYR A 46 2.75 4.66 -21.35
N ALA A 47 3.58 3.62 -21.29
CA ALA A 47 4.35 3.11 -22.42
C ALA A 47 3.46 2.62 -23.57
N LEU A 48 2.35 1.97 -23.25
CA LEU A 48 1.39 1.52 -24.25
C LEU A 48 0.68 2.70 -24.92
N VAL A 49 0.19 3.67 -24.14
CA VAL A 49 -0.47 4.87 -24.68
C VAL A 49 0.48 5.68 -25.56
N ILE A 50 1.74 5.86 -25.15
CA ILE A 50 2.71 6.61 -25.96
C ILE A 50 3.09 5.87 -27.23
N GLN A 51 3.26 4.53 -27.20
CA GLN A 51 3.44 3.75 -28.42
C GLN A 51 2.25 3.86 -29.36
N TRP A 52 1.03 3.82 -28.82
CA TRP A 52 -0.18 4.01 -29.61
C TRP A 52 -0.28 5.42 -30.21
N ARG A 53 0.19 6.45 -29.49
CA ARG A 53 0.27 7.83 -29.99
C ARG A 53 1.29 7.96 -31.12
N LEU A 54 2.48 7.37 -30.95
CA LEU A 54 3.52 7.34 -31.98
C LEU A 54 3.08 6.58 -33.23
N LYS A 55 2.43 5.42 -33.06
CA LYS A 55 1.93 4.60 -34.17
C LYS A 55 0.77 5.25 -34.91
N ARG A 56 0.01 6.13 -34.26
CA ARG A 56 -1.09 6.89 -34.88
C ARG A 56 -0.65 8.12 -35.67
N GLY A 57 0.67 8.40 -35.76
CA GLY A 57 1.19 9.37 -36.72
C GLY A 57 0.53 10.75 -36.62
N LEU A 58 0.31 11.24 -35.40
CA LEU A 58 0.12 12.67 -35.21
C LEU A 58 1.51 13.29 -35.32
N GLU A 59 1.71 13.96 -36.45
CA GLU A 59 2.89 14.69 -36.93
C GLU A 59 3.75 15.36 -35.83
#